data_AF-A0A1V3XSY9-F1
#
_entry.id   AF-A0A1V3XSY9-F1
#
_cell.length_a   1.000
_cell.length_b   1.000
_cell.length_c   1.000
_cell.angle_alpha   90.00
_cell.angle_beta   90.00
_cell.angle_gamma   90.00
#
_symmetry.space_group_name_H-M   'P 1'
#
loop_
_entity.id
_entity.type
_entity.pdbx_description
1 polymer ?
#
loop_
_entity_poly.entity_id
_entity_poly.type
_entity_poly.pdbx_seq_one_letter_code
_entity_poly.pdbx_strand_id
1 'polypeptide(L)'
;MLLTALAIAARTDGIDRFWAQVLADNEAVHALVRKLHPCWEREDPGVVTTTLQIPALRDLPLDEVLRKQILNVAYQVIHAFD
;
A
#
# COMPACT_ATOMS: atom_id res chain seq x y z
N MET A 1 -2.16 -8.45 3.93
CA MET A 1 -3.63 -8.35 3.87
C MET A 1 -4.02 -6.88 3.73
N LEU A 2 -3.88 -6.03 4.76
CA LEU A 2 -4.26 -4.60 4.66
C LEU A 2 -3.56 -3.84 3.51
N LEU A 3 -2.23 -3.77 3.52
CA LEU A 3 -1.49 -3.10 2.44
C LEU A 3 -1.73 -3.71 1.06
N THR A 4 -2.04 -5.00 1.00
CA THR A 4 -2.32 -5.70 -0.26
C THR A 4 -3.68 -5.28 -0.82
N ALA A 5 -4.70 -5.16 0.04
CA ALA A 5 -6.00 -4.63 -0.35
C ALA A 5 -5.91 -3.14 -0.74
N LEU A 6 -5.15 -2.35 0.03
CA LEU A 6 -4.89 -0.95 -0.27
C LEU A 6 -4.15 -0.78 -1.61
N ALA A 7 -3.15 -1.62 -1.89
CA ALA A 7 -2.45 -1.64 -3.17
C ALA A 7 -3.38 -1.92 -4.35
N ILE A 8 -4.37 -2.81 -4.19
CA ILE A 8 -5.38 -3.07 -5.23
C ILE A 8 -6.22 -1.81 -5.48
N ALA A 9 -6.76 -1.19 -4.43
CA ALA A 9 -7.59 0.00 -4.54
C ALA A 9 -6.82 1.21 -5.12
N ALA A 10 -5.55 1.38 -4.72
CA ALA A 10 -4.69 2.41 -5.28
C ALA A 10 -4.48 2.21 -6.79
N ARG A 11 -4.24 0.96 -7.23
CA ARG A 11 -4.07 0.65 -8.66
C ARG A 11 -5.34 0.86 -9.48
N THR A 12 -6.54 0.69 -8.91
CA THR A 12 -7.78 1.01 -9.63
C THR A 12 -7.95 2.49 -9.92
N ASP A 13 -7.26 3.36 -9.17
CA ASP A 13 -7.28 4.82 -9.32
C ASP A 13 -5.99 5.37 -9.96
N GLY A 14 -5.19 4.49 -10.59
CA GLY A 14 -3.94 4.88 -11.27
C GLY A 14 -2.77 5.23 -10.34
N ILE A 15 -2.90 5.08 -9.03
CA ILE A 15 -1.84 5.34 -8.06
C ILE A 15 -0.78 4.23 -8.14
N ASP A 16 0.49 4.61 -8.24
CA ASP A 16 1.62 3.69 -8.40
C ASP A 16 2.62 3.68 -7.24
N ARG A 17 2.52 4.65 -6.33
CA ARG A 17 3.43 4.83 -5.19
C ARG A 17 2.69 5.22 -3.93
N PHE A 18 3.18 4.74 -2.79
CA PHE A 18 2.82 5.27 -1.48
C PHE A 18 4.00 6.01 -0.89
N TRP A 19 3.71 7.09 -0.17
CA TRP A 19 4.67 7.77 0.68
C TRP A 19 4.23 7.65 2.14
N ALA A 20 5.18 7.47 3.04
CA ALA A 20 4.92 7.39 4.46
C ALA A 20 6.00 8.11 5.26
N GLN A 21 5.60 8.76 6.35
CA GLN A 21 6.45 9.34 7.39
C GLN A 21 5.97 8.81 8.74
N VAL A 22 6.89 8.23 9.51
CA VAL A 22 6.57 7.62 10.81
C VAL A 22 7.69 7.84 11.82
N LEU A 23 7.37 7.63 13.10
CA LEU A 23 8.38 7.54 14.14
C LEU A 23 9.27 6.31 13.91
N ALA A 24 10.57 6.47 14.13
CA ALA A 24 11.58 5.44 13.90
C ALA A 24 11.43 4.20 14.80
N ASP A 25 10.70 4.32 15.90
CA ASP A 25 10.40 3.24 16.85
C ASP A 25 9.00 2.63 16.66
N ASN A 26 8.27 3.04 15.62
CA ASN A 26 6.94 2.50 15.33
C ASN A 26 7.04 1.12 14.66
N GLU A 27 7.30 0.09 15.48
CA GLU A 27 7.44 -1.30 15.06
C GLU A 27 6.21 -1.82 14.30
N ALA A 28 5.01 -1.33 14.61
CA ALA A 28 3.79 -1.76 13.92
C ALA A 28 3.81 -1.37 12.43
N VAL A 29 4.21 -0.13 12.12
CA VAL A 29 4.35 0.31 10.72
C VAL A 29 5.53 -0.39 10.04
N HIS A 30 6.67 -0.51 10.72
CA HIS A 30 7.81 -1.24 10.18
C HIS A 30 7.42 -2.68 9.82
N ALA A 31 6.69 -3.39 10.68
CA ALA A 31 6.19 -4.73 10.42
C ALA A 31 5.18 -4.77 9.25
N LEU A 32 4.32 -3.77 9.15
CA LEU A 32 3.33 -3.65 8.09
C LEU A 32 4.01 -3.54 6.71
N VAL A 33 5.00 -2.66 6.56
CA VAL A 33 5.64 -2.39 5.26
C VAL A 33 6.85 -3.29 4.96
N ARG A 34 7.41 -4.04 5.92
CA ARG A 34 8.62 -4.88 5.75
C ARG A 34 8.60 -5.77 4.51
N LYS A 35 7.43 -6.28 4.12
CA LYS A 35 7.24 -7.16 2.95
C LYS A 35 7.36 -6.44 1.60
N LEU A 36 7.33 -5.12 1.59
CA LEU A 36 7.47 -4.30 0.38
C LEU A 36 8.91 -3.80 0.18
N HIS A 37 9.86 -4.33 0.97
CA HIS A 37 11.28 -3.95 0.92
C HIS A 37 11.51 -2.42 0.94
N PRO A 38 10.96 -1.70 1.95
CA PRO A 38 11.10 -0.25 2.05
C PRO A 38 12.56 0.15 2.23
N CYS A 39 12.97 1.20 1.53
CA CYS A 39 14.18 1.94 1.85
C CYS A 39 13.79 3.13 2.73
N TRP A 40 14.11 3.04 4.01
CA TRP A 40 13.87 4.14 4.96
C TRP A 40 14.93 5.22 4.81
N GLU A 41 14.48 6.46 4.68
CA GLU A 41 15.28 7.66 4.73
C GLU A 41 15.05 8.35 6.08
N ARG A 42 16.12 8.92 6.64
CA ARG A 42 16.00 9.69 7.88
C ARG A 42 15.74 11.15 7.52
N GLU A 43 14.59 11.66 7.96
CA GLU A 43 14.20 13.05 7.71
C GLU A 43 14.59 13.94 8.91
N ASP A 44 14.22 13.49 10.12
CA ASP A 44 14.44 14.22 11.38
C ASP A 44 14.87 13.28 12.53
N PRO A 45 15.33 13.82 13.66
CA PRO A 45 15.57 13.02 14.86
C PRO A 45 14.32 12.25 15.30
N GLY A 46 14.35 10.93 15.15
CA GLY A 46 13.24 10.05 15.53
C GLY A 46 12.17 9.88 14.46
N VAL A 47 12.34 10.46 13.26
CA VAL A 47 11.39 10.37 12.15
C VAL A 47 12.07 9.75 10.93
N VAL A 48 11.37 8.82 10.29
CA VAL A 48 11.80 8.16 9.05
C VAL A 48 10.71 8.25 7.99
N THR A 49 11.14 8.37 6.74
CA THR A 49 10.28 8.39 5.56
C THR A 49 10.59 7.23 4.63
N THR A 50 9.62 6.83 3.81
CA THR A 50 9.85 5.86 2.74
C THR A 50 8.87 6.13 1.60
N THR A 51 9.34 5.90 0.37
CA THR A 51 8.46 5.76 -0.79
C THR A 51 8.39 4.28 -1.18
N LEU A 52 7.18 3.74 -1.27
CA LEU A 52 6.91 2.35 -1.63
C LEU A 52 6.39 2.31 -3.06
N GLN A 53 7.02 1.52 -3.93
CA GLN A 53 6.44 1.19 -5.22
C GLN A 53 5.31 0.18 -5.01
N ILE A 54 4.13 0.47 -5.55
CA ILE A 54 3.01 -0.47 -5.51
C ILE A 54 3.27 -1.55 -6.58
N PRO A 55 3.24 -2.85 -6.27
CA PRO A 55 3.36 -3.87 -7.31
C PRO A 55 2.24 -3.80 -8.35
N ALA A 56 2.43 -4.38 -9.53
CA ALA A 56 1.32 -4.56 -10.46
C ALA A 56 0.30 -5.55 -9.86
N LEU A 57 -0.97 -5.44 -10.23
CA LEU A 57 -2.05 -6.28 -9.66
C LEU A 57 -1.78 -7.79 -9.79
N ARG A 58 -1.09 -8.21 -10.86
CA ARG A 58 -0.71 -9.61 -11.12
C ARG A 58 0.41 -10.12 -10.22
N ASP A 59 1.22 -9.22 -9.66
CA ASP A 59 2.38 -9.54 -8.83
C ASP A 59 2.01 -9.56 -7.33
N LEU A 60 0.77 -9.19 -6.98
CA LEU A 60 0.28 -9.24 -5.61
C LEU A 60 -0.06 -10.69 -5.20
N PRO A 61 0.39 -11.16 -4.03
CA PRO A 61 0.18 -12.54 -3.56
C PRO A 61 -1.25 -12.71 -3.00
N LEU A 62 -2.24 -12.65 -3.87
CA LEU A 62 -3.65 -12.85 -3.58
C LEU A 62 -4.27 -13.83 -4.57
N ASP A 63 -5.12 -14.70 -4.04
CA ASP A 63 -5.99 -15.53 -4.86
C ASP A 63 -6.83 -14.67 -5.82
N GLU A 64 -7.11 -15.20 -7.01
CA GLU A 64 -7.82 -14.47 -8.06
C GLU A 64 -9.24 -14.05 -7.65
N VAL A 65 -9.97 -14.90 -6.91
CA VAL A 65 -11.33 -14.61 -6.48
C VAL A 65 -11.32 -13.44 -5.50
N LEU A 66 -10.45 -13.50 -4.49
CA LEU A 66 -10.32 -12.43 -3.50
C LEU A 66 -9.85 -11.11 -4.14
N ARG A 67 -8.92 -11.18 -5.10
CA ARG A 67 -8.48 -10.01 -5.87
C ARG A 67 -9.65 -9.36 -6.62
N LYS A 68 -10.49 -10.14 -7.31
CA LYS A 68 -11.68 -9.63 -8.01
C LYS A 68 -12.68 -9.00 -7.05
N GLN A 69 -12.89 -9.58 -5.87
CA GLN A 69 -13.79 -9.02 -4.85
C GLN A 69 -13.30 -7.64 -4.38
N ILE A 70 -12.01 -7.52 -4.04
CA ILE A 70 -11.43 -6.23 -3.61
C ILE A 70 -11.50 -5.20 -4.75
N LEU A 71 -11.18 -5.60 -5.98
CA LEU A 71 -11.28 -4.73 -7.17
C LEU A 71 -12.70 -4.19 -7.36
N ASN A 72 -13.71 -5.06 -7.27
CA ASN A 72 -15.11 -4.65 -7.43
C ASN A 72 -15.53 -3.66 -6.36
N VAL A 73 -15.21 -3.92 -5.09
CA VAL A 73 -15.54 -3.02 -3.98
C VAL A 73 -14.80 -1.68 -4.13
N ALA A 74 -13.51 -1.71 -4.46
CA ALA A 74 -12.72 -0.49 -4.66
C ALA A 74 -13.30 0.36 -5.82
N TYR A 75 -13.58 -0.27 -6.96
CA TYR A 75 -14.16 0.42 -8.12
C TYR A 75 -15.52 1.04 -7.77
N GLN A 76 -16.41 0.27 -7.12
CA GLN A 76 -17.72 0.75 -6.69
C GLN A 76 -17.63 1.95 -5.75
N VAL A 77 -16.75 1.91 -4.75
CA VAL A 77 -16.63 2.99 -3.76
C VAL A 77 -15.97 4.23 -4.36
N ILE A 78 -14.90 4.06 -5.15
CA ILE A 78 -14.16 5.18 -5.74
C ILE A 78 -15.04 5.90 -6.77
N HIS A 79 -15.66 5.17 -7.70
CA HIS A 79 -16.45 5.75 -8.78
C HIS A 79 -17.90 6.06 -8.40
N ALA A 80 -18.35 5.71 -7.19
CA ALA A 80 -19.68 6.14 -6.72
C ALA A 80 -19.76 7.65 -6.46
N PHE A 81 -18.62 8.32 -6.35
CA PHE A 81 -18.52 9.76 -6.10
C PHE A 81 -18.07 10.56 -7.33
N ASP A 82 -17.84 9.89 -8.47
CA ASP A 82 -17.60 10.52 -9.79
C ASP A 82 -18.92 10.96 -10.44
#